data_AF-A0A5J4U0Z2-F1
#
_entry.id   AF-A0A5J4U0Z2-F1
#
_cell.length_a   1.000
_cell.length_b   1.000
_cell.length_c   1.000
_cell.angle_alpha   90.00
_cell.angle_beta   90.00
_cell.angle_gamma   90.00
#
_symmetry.space_group_name_H-M   'P 1'
#
loop_
_entity.id
_entity.type
_entity.pdbx_description
1 polymer ?
#
loop_
_entity_poly.entity_id
_entity_poly.type
_entity_poly.pdbx_seq_one_letter_code
_entity_poly.pdbx_strand_id
1 'polypeptide(L)'
;MASCANGTKYKMCCDDLDLNSRYVNRDDQAFVQFTPFELTQEHQNKKVASYNMQDTKAGRDTKDNVKESDFQYFRDIIKGGQCWFCEVRFTNKNPPTLDRIDNSLGHSKNNVQLACQWCNVKRGNGDPFITKGLIQLKRYYLAKGLPMPLTDEDTYHKLRPNITGGLANAFHRYNVKDETHINKLKFEGQYVVSYDLDHIMTHVCGYDFNSLYPSVLSGIPHDFIKYTGKRIYMPGYELDRIECKTDYQKYLGLKIINNPLRFSNKQSEIDSVTVFVAEVKGHIDYKYINDYINCPPIIRKYKYKTLESVIGDFMHQHMKNNSLKTGGEENKLTVLLSTMGKYMCFYSYYLWLLIDDCHFIIDDVKCVMTFSKHIGFESFVRKFMQQRIQSKIEGNSGGEQFSKIAMNSSYGSDGMNQEHFSDIKLCDIHETFRKHLNGRFKSDRKLGDNLYAVEFEQQKFNCKTCLQVAFAVLDCAKFYDVSSCR
;
A
#
# COMPACT_ATOMS: atom_id res chain seq x y z
N MET A 1 -1.35 -1.43 -21.00
CA MET A 1 -1.20 -2.74 -20.32
C MET A 1 -1.03 -2.61 -18.81
N ALA A 2 -0.07 -1.82 -18.30
CA ALA A 2 0.17 -1.69 -16.84
C ALA A 2 -1.06 -1.27 -16.02
N SER A 3 -1.81 -0.25 -16.47
CA SER A 3 -3.04 0.18 -15.78
C SER A 3 -4.11 -0.93 -15.76
N CYS A 4 -4.27 -1.66 -16.87
CA CYS A 4 -5.21 -2.78 -16.97
C CYS A 4 -4.80 -3.96 -16.08
N ALA A 5 -3.51 -4.24 -15.96
CA ALA A 5 -3.00 -5.30 -15.08
C ALA A 5 -3.26 -4.97 -13.60
N ASN A 6 -3.05 -3.71 -13.19
CA ASN A 6 -3.35 -3.31 -11.83
C ASN A 6 -4.85 -3.38 -11.51
N GLY A 7 -5.69 -2.86 -12.42
CA GLY A 7 -7.15 -2.98 -12.28
C GLY A 7 -7.62 -4.44 -12.19
N THR A 8 -7.04 -5.33 -12.99
CA THR A 8 -7.34 -6.78 -12.95
C THR A 8 -6.93 -7.40 -11.62
N LYS A 9 -5.73 -7.07 -11.11
CA LYS A 9 -5.23 -7.55 -9.82
C LYS A 9 -6.20 -7.21 -8.68
N TYR A 10 -6.63 -5.95 -8.57
CA TYR A 10 -7.57 -5.53 -7.52
C TYR A 10 -8.98 -6.06 -7.75
N LYS A 11 -9.43 -6.16 -9.01
CA LYS A 11 -10.72 -6.79 -9.33
C LYS A 11 -10.77 -8.23 -8.82
N MET A 12 -9.72 -9.03 -9.09
CA MET A 12 -9.63 -10.42 -8.64
C MET A 12 -9.59 -10.58 -7.11
N CYS A 13 -9.24 -9.52 -6.37
CA CYS A 13 -9.35 -9.51 -4.91
C CYS A 13 -10.80 -9.40 -4.42
N CYS A 14 -11.75 -9.09 -5.32
CA CYS A 14 -13.15 -8.82 -5.01
C CYS A 14 -14.10 -9.79 -5.73
N ASP A 15 -13.60 -10.94 -6.21
CA ASP A 15 -14.42 -11.90 -6.96
C ASP A 15 -15.56 -12.51 -6.11
N ASP A 16 -15.41 -12.53 -4.78
CA ASP A 16 -16.44 -12.96 -3.80
C ASP A 16 -17.21 -11.78 -3.16
N LEU A 17 -17.14 -10.58 -3.74
CA LEU A 17 -17.91 -9.43 -3.26
C LEU A 17 -19.40 -9.64 -3.48
N ASP A 18 -20.13 -9.86 -2.40
CA ASP A 18 -21.59 -9.80 -2.35
C ASP A 18 -22.07 -8.44 -1.79
N LEU A 19 -22.88 -7.73 -2.58
CA LEU A 19 -23.44 -6.43 -2.21
C LEU A 19 -24.48 -6.51 -1.09
N ASN A 20 -25.04 -7.69 -0.80
CA ASN A 20 -26.03 -7.88 0.26
C ASN A 20 -25.43 -8.50 1.53
N SER A 21 -24.12 -8.74 1.54
CA SER A 21 -23.41 -9.30 2.69
C SER A 21 -23.07 -8.24 3.75
N ARG A 22 -23.11 -8.66 5.02
CA ARG A 22 -22.66 -7.83 6.15
C ARG A 22 -21.16 -8.00 6.37
N TYR A 23 -20.36 -7.10 5.79
CA TYR A 23 -18.92 -7.03 6.08
C TYR A 23 -18.66 -6.32 7.41
N VAL A 24 -17.95 -6.98 8.32
CA VAL A 24 -17.58 -6.44 9.64
C VAL A 24 -16.11 -6.02 9.63
N ASN A 25 -15.77 -4.93 10.30
CA ASN A 25 -14.39 -4.49 10.50
C ASN A 25 -14.15 -4.08 11.96
N ARG A 26 -12.88 -3.83 12.32
CA ARG A 26 -12.44 -3.49 13.70
C ARG A 26 -13.19 -2.30 14.30
N ASP A 27 -13.59 -1.34 13.46
CA ASP A 27 -14.21 -0.09 13.90
C ASP A 27 -15.75 -0.16 13.89
N ASP A 28 -16.33 -1.32 13.59
CA ASP A 28 -17.78 -1.51 13.59
C ASP A 28 -18.31 -1.64 15.02
N GLN A 29 -18.90 -0.56 15.53
CA GLN A 29 -19.46 -0.54 16.88
C GLN A 29 -20.61 -1.52 17.08
N ALA A 30 -21.37 -1.85 16.03
CA ALA A 30 -22.42 -2.86 16.11
C ALA A 30 -21.86 -4.30 16.24
N PHE A 31 -20.53 -4.45 16.13
CA PHE A 31 -19.81 -5.67 16.45
C PHE A 31 -19.13 -5.61 17.83
N VAL A 32 -18.56 -4.46 18.21
CA VAL A 32 -17.86 -4.28 19.51
C VAL A 32 -18.83 -4.25 20.70
N GLN A 33 -19.93 -3.51 20.60
CA GLN A 33 -20.98 -3.43 21.63
C GLN A 33 -22.30 -3.02 20.97
N PHE A 34 -23.18 -3.99 20.72
CA PHE A 34 -24.45 -3.73 20.05
C PHE A 34 -25.51 -3.21 21.04
N THR A 35 -25.79 -1.91 20.96
CA THR A 35 -27.00 -1.32 21.55
C THR A 35 -27.92 -0.90 20.40
N PRO A 36 -29.07 -1.59 20.21
CA PRO A 36 -29.97 -1.28 19.13
C PRO A 36 -30.54 0.12 19.28
N PHE A 37 -30.79 0.80 18.15
CA PHE A 37 -31.50 2.06 18.17
C PHE A 37 -32.97 1.82 18.54
N GLU A 38 -33.46 2.54 19.55
CA GLU A 38 -34.87 2.51 19.94
C GLU A 38 -35.59 3.74 19.37
N LEU A 39 -36.55 3.50 18.47
CA LEU A 39 -37.36 4.58 17.92
C LEU A 39 -38.34 5.12 18.97
N THR A 40 -38.21 6.41 19.29
CA THR A 40 -39.14 7.16 20.13
C THR A 40 -40.14 7.94 19.28
N GLN A 41 -41.33 8.21 19.82
CA GLN A 41 -42.35 8.99 19.11
C GLN A 41 -41.84 10.40 18.78
N GLU A 42 -41.11 11.02 19.70
CA GLU A 42 -40.48 12.33 19.49
C GLU A 42 -39.51 12.32 18.30
N HIS A 43 -38.69 11.26 18.17
CA HIS A 43 -37.78 11.11 17.04
C HIS A 43 -38.54 10.96 15.72
N GLN A 44 -39.60 10.14 15.71
CA GLN A 44 -40.46 9.95 14.55
C GLN A 44 -41.08 11.27 14.09
N ASN A 45 -41.68 12.03 15.01
CA ASN A 45 -42.34 13.30 14.71
C ASN A 45 -41.35 14.31 14.10
N LYS A 46 -40.14 14.42 14.68
CA LYS A 46 -39.07 15.27 14.13
C LYS A 46 -38.65 14.85 12.72
N LYS A 47 -38.54 13.54 12.46
CA LYS A 47 -38.17 13.03 11.13
C LYS A 47 -39.27 13.26 10.10
N VAL A 48 -40.53 12.95 10.43
CA VAL A 48 -41.69 13.20 9.57
C VAL A 48 -41.79 14.67 9.17
N ALA A 49 -41.66 15.60 10.13
CA ALA A 49 -41.64 17.03 9.83
C ALA A 49 -40.49 17.42 8.89
N SER A 50 -39.30 16.87 9.11
CA SER A 50 -38.15 17.09 8.22
C SER A 50 -38.38 16.57 6.81
N TYR A 51 -38.97 15.38 6.66
CA TYR A 51 -39.27 14.79 5.34
C TYR A 51 -40.30 15.61 4.56
N ASN A 52 -41.37 16.03 5.22
CA ASN A 52 -42.38 16.91 4.60
C ASN A 52 -41.77 18.23 4.15
N MET A 53 -40.95 18.87 4.99
CA MET A 53 -40.28 20.12 4.61
C MET A 53 -39.36 19.94 3.39
N GLN A 54 -38.61 18.83 3.32
CA GLN A 54 -37.75 18.53 2.18
C GLN A 54 -38.54 18.34 0.89
N ASP A 55 -39.65 17.61 0.95
CA ASP A 55 -40.48 17.30 -0.21
C ASP A 55 -41.28 18.51 -0.69
N THR A 56 -41.85 19.30 0.22
CA THR A 56 -42.48 20.58 -0.12
C THR A 56 -41.49 21.54 -0.78
N LYS A 57 -40.27 21.66 -0.24
CA LYS A 57 -39.23 22.52 -0.82
C LYS A 57 -38.82 22.07 -2.23
N ALA A 58 -38.88 20.78 -2.50
CA ALA A 58 -38.56 20.19 -3.80
C ALA A 58 -39.77 20.11 -4.75
N GLY A 59 -40.96 20.57 -4.35
CA GLY A 59 -42.17 20.54 -5.16
C GLY A 59 -42.77 19.13 -5.37
N ARG A 60 -42.48 18.18 -4.48
CA ARG A 60 -43.00 16.80 -4.55
C ARG A 60 -44.38 16.70 -3.91
N ASP A 61 -45.16 15.71 -4.32
CA ASP A 61 -46.42 15.38 -3.64
C ASP A 61 -46.14 14.87 -2.22
N THR A 62 -46.89 15.37 -1.26
CA THR A 62 -46.76 15.06 0.18
C THR A 62 -48.02 14.43 0.78
N LYS A 63 -49.09 14.23 -0.01
CA LYS A 63 -50.38 13.67 0.47
C LYS A 63 -50.22 12.32 1.17
N ASP A 64 -49.37 11.47 0.61
CA ASP A 64 -49.13 10.10 1.07
C ASP A 64 -47.80 9.93 1.81
N ASN A 65 -47.19 11.04 2.23
CA ASN A 65 -45.96 10.98 3.01
C ASN A 65 -46.17 10.24 4.33
N VAL A 66 -45.10 9.63 4.83
CA VAL A 66 -45.04 9.00 6.15
C VAL A 66 -45.56 9.93 7.24
N LYS A 67 -46.41 9.39 8.11
CA LYS A 67 -47.11 10.14 9.16
C LYS A 67 -46.58 9.77 10.55
N GLU A 68 -46.89 10.61 11.52
CA GLU A 68 -46.59 10.34 12.94
C GLU A 68 -47.31 9.08 13.44
N SER A 69 -48.50 8.80 12.89
CA SER A 69 -49.28 7.59 13.15
C SER A 69 -48.61 6.29 12.68
N ASP A 70 -47.61 6.38 11.79
CA ASP A 70 -46.88 5.21 11.26
C ASP A 70 -45.77 4.73 12.20
N PHE A 71 -45.69 5.29 13.40
CA PHE A 71 -44.67 5.02 14.38
C PHE A 71 -44.46 3.52 14.66
N GLN A 72 -45.53 2.78 14.92
CA GLN A 72 -45.41 1.37 15.27
C GLN A 72 -44.84 0.54 14.11
N TYR A 73 -45.28 0.82 12.88
CA TYR A 73 -44.74 0.21 11.67
C TYR A 73 -43.23 0.46 11.53
N PHE A 74 -42.79 1.72 11.65
CA PHE A 74 -41.37 2.05 11.52
C PHE A 74 -40.51 1.52 12.68
N ARG A 75 -41.04 1.51 13.89
CA ARG A 75 -40.40 0.92 15.07
C ARG A 75 -40.09 -0.56 14.85
N ASP A 76 -41.05 -1.32 14.35
CA ASP A 76 -40.92 -2.76 14.16
C ASP A 76 -39.91 -3.11 13.05
N ILE A 77 -39.97 -2.41 11.91
CA ILE A 77 -39.01 -2.65 10.82
C ILE A 77 -37.59 -2.18 11.18
N ILE A 78 -37.43 -1.13 11.99
CA ILE A 78 -36.10 -0.64 12.42
C ILE A 78 -35.48 -1.59 13.45
N LYS A 79 -36.27 -2.15 14.37
CA LYS A 79 -35.79 -3.05 15.42
C LYS A 79 -35.12 -4.31 14.84
N GLY A 80 -35.71 -4.89 13.80
CA GLY A 80 -35.17 -6.05 13.10
C GLY A 80 -34.23 -5.68 11.95
N GLY A 81 -34.38 -4.49 11.38
CA GLY A 81 -33.80 -4.11 10.11
C GLY A 81 -32.34 -3.65 10.15
N GLN A 82 -31.86 -3.35 8.95
CA GLN A 82 -30.52 -2.86 8.70
C GLN A 82 -30.54 -1.85 7.56
N CYS A 83 -29.46 -1.10 7.42
CA CYS A 83 -29.29 -0.16 6.32
C CYS A 83 -29.15 -0.92 4.99
N TRP A 84 -29.98 -0.58 4.01
CA TRP A 84 -29.94 -1.19 2.67
C TRP A 84 -28.61 -0.99 1.93
N PHE A 85 -27.87 0.08 2.24
CA PHE A 85 -26.60 0.38 1.58
C PHE A 85 -25.38 -0.33 2.17
N CYS A 86 -25.34 -0.48 3.50
CA CYS A 86 -24.15 -0.99 4.20
C CYS A 86 -24.40 -2.27 5.00
N GLU A 87 -25.64 -2.74 5.05
CA GLU A 87 -26.09 -3.94 5.76
C GLU A 87 -25.80 -3.91 7.27
N VAL A 88 -25.52 -2.72 7.83
CA VAL A 88 -25.31 -2.52 9.27
C VAL A 88 -26.63 -2.25 9.96
N ARG A 89 -26.83 -2.94 11.11
CA ARG A 89 -27.98 -2.73 11.99
C ARG A 89 -27.93 -1.34 12.64
N PHE A 90 -29.09 -0.79 12.96
CA PHE A 90 -29.18 0.57 13.49
C PHE A 90 -28.78 0.65 14.97
N THR A 91 -27.99 1.66 15.30
CA THR A 91 -27.54 1.97 16.68
C THR A 91 -27.65 3.47 16.90
N ASN A 92 -27.48 3.95 18.13
CA ASN A 92 -27.50 5.39 18.43
C ASN A 92 -26.40 6.19 17.69
N LYS A 93 -25.28 5.54 17.33
CA LYS A 93 -24.21 6.18 16.53
C LYS A 93 -24.41 5.99 15.01
N ASN A 94 -25.31 5.11 14.61
CA ASN A 94 -25.68 4.84 13.23
C ASN A 94 -27.22 4.90 13.10
N PRO A 95 -27.84 6.08 13.32
CA PRO A 95 -29.29 6.18 13.41
C PRO A 95 -29.96 5.89 12.06
N PRO A 96 -31.17 5.30 12.08
CA PRO A 96 -31.94 5.03 10.88
C PRO A 96 -32.48 6.33 10.26
N THR A 97 -32.66 6.29 8.96
CA THR A 97 -33.34 7.29 8.14
C THR A 97 -34.12 6.58 7.05
N LEU A 98 -35.11 7.28 6.50
CA LEU A 98 -35.82 6.87 5.29
C LEU A 98 -35.14 7.51 4.08
N ASP A 99 -34.65 6.67 3.18
CA ASP A 99 -34.10 7.06 1.89
C ASP A 99 -35.15 6.81 0.82
N ARG A 100 -35.37 7.78 -0.08
CA ARG A 100 -36.35 7.66 -1.16
C ARG A 100 -35.89 6.65 -2.20
N ILE A 101 -36.74 5.74 -2.64
CA ILE A 101 -36.41 4.83 -3.74
C ILE A 101 -36.34 5.64 -5.05
N ASP A 102 -37.37 6.41 -5.35
CA ASP A 102 -37.42 7.40 -6.42
C ASP A 102 -37.35 8.83 -5.85
N ASN A 103 -36.33 9.59 -6.27
CA ASN A 103 -36.12 10.97 -5.85
C ASN A 103 -37.09 11.98 -6.48
N SER A 104 -37.89 11.57 -7.47
CA SER A 104 -38.98 12.37 -8.05
C SER A 104 -40.24 12.35 -7.18
N LEU A 105 -40.39 11.32 -6.33
CA LEU A 105 -41.56 11.11 -5.47
C LEU A 105 -41.27 11.47 -4.01
N GLY A 106 -42.33 11.81 -3.26
CA GLY A 106 -42.24 12.10 -1.82
C GLY A 106 -41.93 10.84 -0.97
N HIS A 107 -41.71 11.02 0.33
CA HIS A 107 -41.48 9.93 1.28
C HIS A 107 -42.76 9.16 1.63
N SER A 108 -43.38 8.48 0.68
CA SER A 108 -44.47 7.54 0.96
C SER A 108 -43.93 6.19 1.46
N LYS A 109 -44.74 5.40 2.18
CA LYS A 109 -44.32 4.08 2.69
C LYS A 109 -43.79 3.14 1.61
N ASN A 110 -44.32 3.23 0.38
CA ASN A 110 -43.94 2.39 -0.75
C ASN A 110 -42.73 2.94 -1.52
N ASN A 111 -42.31 4.19 -1.24
CA ASN A 111 -41.19 4.86 -1.89
C ASN A 111 -40.00 5.08 -0.94
N VAL A 112 -39.94 4.39 0.19
CA VAL A 112 -38.83 4.54 1.14
C VAL A 112 -38.18 3.21 1.48
N GLN A 113 -36.87 3.27 1.72
CA GLN A 113 -36.07 2.17 2.24
C GLN A 113 -35.27 2.63 3.46
N LEU A 114 -34.92 1.69 4.33
CA LEU A 114 -34.11 1.99 5.51
C LEU A 114 -32.66 2.25 5.10
N ALA A 115 -32.14 3.41 5.47
CA ALA A 115 -30.75 3.78 5.27
C ALA A 115 -30.20 4.40 6.55
N CYS A 116 -28.95 4.15 6.89
CA CYS A 116 -28.34 4.93 7.97
C CYS A 116 -28.03 6.35 7.49
N GLN A 117 -27.96 7.29 8.43
CA GLN A 117 -27.74 8.70 8.12
C GLN A 117 -26.51 8.92 7.23
N TRP A 118 -25.39 8.25 7.50
CA TRP A 118 -24.18 8.39 6.70
C TRP A 118 -24.36 7.92 5.25
N CYS A 119 -25.01 6.76 5.05
CA CYS A 119 -25.25 6.21 3.71
C CYS A 119 -26.22 7.09 2.92
N ASN A 120 -27.29 7.57 3.56
CA ASN A 120 -28.29 8.43 2.93
C ASN A 120 -27.65 9.76 2.46
N VAL A 121 -26.84 10.39 3.32
CA VAL A 121 -26.07 11.59 2.96
C VAL A 121 -25.09 11.29 1.82
N LYS A 122 -24.43 10.13 1.85
CA LYS A 122 -23.48 9.75 0.79
C LYS A 122 -24.17 9.51 -0.56
N ARG A 123 -25.38 8.93 -0.55
CA ARG A 123 -26.22 8.74 -1.74
C ARG A 123 -26.67 10.08 -2.30
N GLY A 124 -27.28 10.93 -1.49
CA GLY A 124 -27.88 12.17 -1.95
C GLY A 124 -28.85 11.92 -3.12
N ASN A 125 -28.64 12.60 -4.25
CA ASN A 125 -29.41 12.37 -5.48
C ASN A 125 -28.74 11.39 -6.46
N GLY A 126 -27.65 10.75 -6.05
CA GLY A 126 -26.94 9.76 -6.87
C GLY A 126 -27.70 8.45 -7.02
N ASP A 127 -27.22 7.62 -7.95
CA ASP A 127 -27.77 6.29 -8.20
C ASP A 127 -27.60 5.39 -6.96
N PRO A 128 -28.68 4.73 -6.50
CA PRO A 128 -28.66 3.94 -5.28
C PRO A 128 -27.80 2.67 -5.43
N PHE A 129 -27.76 2.03 -6.60
CA PHE A 129 -27.00 0.80 -6.82
C PHE A 129 -25.50 1.06 -6.94
N ILE A 130 -25.10 2.13 -7.65
CA ILE A 130 -23.71 2.58 -7.70
C ILE A 130 -23.23 2.97 -6.29
N THR A 131 -24.07 3.70 -5.55
CA THR A 131 -23.74 4.10 -4.17
C THR A 131 -23.59 2.88 -3.26
N LYS A 132 -24.53 1.93 -3.31
CA LYS A 132 -24.45 0.67 -2.57
C LYS A 132 -23.18 -0.10 -2.94
N GLY A 133 -22.87 -0.19 -4.24
CA GLY A 133 -21.64 -0.79 -4.75
C GLY A 133 -20.37 -0.19 -4.13
N LEU A 134 -20.23 1.13 -4.14
CA LEU A 134 -19.06 1.82 -3.58
C LEU A 134 -18.96 1.67 -2.06
N ILE A 135 -20.09 1.72 -1.35
CA ILE A 135 -20.13 1.56 0.11
C ILE A 135 -19.73 0.14 0.49
N GLN A 136 -20.32 -0.87 -0.15
CA GLN A 136 -20.02 -2.27 0.13
C GLN A 136 -18.60 -2.65 -0.29
N LEU A 137 -18.10 -2.11 -1.40
CA LEU A 137 -16.70 -2.28 -1.78
C LEU A 137 -15.76 -1.74 -0.70
N LYS A 138 -16.01 -0.53 -0.17
CA LYS A 138 -15.21 0.02 0.93
C LYS A 138 -15.26 -0.87 2.17
N ARG A 139 -16.44 -1.37 2.55
CA ARG A 139 -16.60 -2.25 3.71
C ARG A 139 -15.93 -3.60 3.52
N TYR A 140 -16.02 -4.17 2.32
CA TYR A 140 -15.32 -5.38 1.92
C TYR A 140 -13.80 -5.20 2.05
N TYR A 141 -13.25 -4.10 1.53
CA TYR A 141 -11.81 -3.80 1.66
C TYR A 141 -11.36 -3.74 3.12
N LEU A 142 -12.13 -3.06 3.97
CA LEU A 142 -11.85 -2.99 5.41
C LEU A 142 -11.91 -4.37 6.07
N ALA A 143 -12.95 -5.17 5.79
CA ALA A 143 -13.14 -6.50 6.37
C ALA A 143 -12.07 -7.50 5.93
N LYS A 144 -11.60 -7.40 4.68
CA LYS A 144 -10.60 -8.30 4.10
C LYS A 144 -9.16 -7.81 4.29
N GLY A 145 -8.96 -6.66 4.94
CA GLY A 145 -7.63 -6.08 5.15
C GLY A 145 -6.93 -5.67 3.85
N LEU A 146 -7.69 -5.31 2.81
CA LEU A 146 -7.14 -4.94 1.50
C LEU A 146 -6.52 -3.53 1.49
N PRO A 147 -5.60 -3.24 0.55
CA PRO A 147 -4.94 -1.95 0.51
C PRO A 147 -5.86 -0.86 -0.01
N MET A 148 -5.74 0.31 0.60
CA MET A 148 -6.36 1.55 0.14
C MET A 148 -5.28 2.62 -0.08
N PRO A 149 -5.53 3.63 -0.94
CA PRO A 149 -4.61 4.75 -1.09
C PRO A 149 -4.29 5.41 0.25
N LEU A 150 -3.04 5.79 0.45
CA LEU A 150 -2.62 6.48 1.66
C LEU A 150 -3.23 7.88 1.71
N THR A 151 -3.86 8.22 2.83
CA THR A 151 -4.39 9.55 3.09
C THR A 151 -3.48 10.41 3.97
N ASP A 152 -2.46 9.81 4.56
CA ASP A 152 -1.50 10.49 5.44
C ASP A 152 -0.23 10.89 4.66
N GLU A 153 0.10 12.18 4.71
CA GLU A 153 1.25 12.79 4.02
C GLU A 153 2.58 12.31 4.61
N ASP A 154 2.65 12.12 5.93
CA ASP A 154 3.87 11.67 6.61
C ASP A 154 4.22 10.20 6.26
N THR A 155 3.23 9.30 6.25
CA THR A 155 3.41 7.91 5.75
C THR A 155 3.91 7.94 4.32
N TYR A 156 3.33 8.78 3.46
CA TYR A 156 3.76 8.89 2.07
C TYR A 156 5.24 9.29 1.95
N HIS A 157 5.67 10.35 2.65
CA HIS A 157 7.06 10.80 2.60
C HIS A 157 8.05 9.84 3.30
N LYS A 158 7.58 8.97 4.20
CA LYS A 158 8.38 7.86 4.73
C LYS A 158 8.56 6.73 3.72
N LEU A 159 7.51 6.32 3.01
CA LEU A 159 7.58 5.18 2.09
C LEU A 159 8.18 5.55 0.73
N ARG A 160 7.82 6.72 0.20
CA ARG A 160 8.16 7.14 -1.17
C ARG A 160 9.66 7.10 -1.48
N PRO A 161 10.56 7.67 -0.65
CA PRO A 161 11.99 7.69 -0.94
C PRO A 161 12.61 6.29 -0.95
N ASN A 162 11.95 5.31 -0.31
CA ASN A 162 12.42 3.94 -0.19
C ASN A 162 11.91 3.02 -1.31
N ILE A 163 11.03 3.51 -2.20
CA ILE A 163 10.62 2.81 -3.43
C ILE A 163 11.70 3.05 -4.48
N THR A 164 12.77 2.27 -4.39
CA THR A 164 13.88 2.27 -5.35
C THR A 164 13.98 0.88 -5.97
N GLY A 165 13.76 0.79 -7.28
CA GLY A 165 13.85 -0.47 -8.03
C GLY A 165 15.28 -0.81 -8.47
N GLY A 166 15.46 -2.06 -8.90
CA GLY A 166 16.70 -2.55 -9.52
C GLY A 166 17.75 -3.01 -8.51
N LEU A 167 17.53 -4.18 -7.89
CA LEU A 167 18.53 -4.84 -7.03
C LEU A 167 19.86 -5.07 -7.77
N ALA A 168 19.81 -5.30 -9.08
CA ALA A 168 20.99 -5.38 -9.94
C ALA A 168 21.89 -4.13 -9.87
N ASN A 169 21.36 -2.95 -9.51
CA ASN A 169 22.14 -1.73 -9.36
C ASN A 169 22.89 -1.65 -8.01
N ALA A 170 22.62 -2.56 -7.07
CA ALA A 170 23.32 -2.59 -5.80
C ALA A 170 24.67 -3.33 -5.91
N PHE A 171 24.80 -4.27 -6.86
CA PHE A 171 25.98 -5.11 -7.05
C PHE A 171 26.62 -4.84 -8.42
N HIS A 172 27.53 -3.87 -8.49
CA HIS A 172 28.33 -3.62 -9.69
C HIS A 172 29.74 -4.20 -9.51
N ARG A 173 30.09 -5.18 -10.33
CA ARG A 173 31.46 -5.68 -10.48
C ARG A 173 31.84 -5.69 -11.96
N TYR A 174 33.06 -5.26 -12.26
CA TYR A 174 33.66 -5.43 -13.58
C TYR A 174 34.53 -6.68 -13.54
N ASN A 175 34.20 -7.65 -14.40
CA ASN A 175 34.94 -8.91 -14.50
C ASN A 175 35.24 -9.18 -15.97
N VAL A 176 36.48 -9.58 -16.24
CA VAL A 176 36.95 -10.04 -17.56
C VAL A 176 37.20 -11.54 -17.47
N LYS A 177 36.62 -12.26 -18.44
CA LYS A 177 36.75 -13.71 -18.53
C LYS A 177 38.22 -14.10 -18.67
N ASP A 178 38.63 -15.11 -17.91
CA ASP A 178 39.98 -15.67 -17.91
C ASP A 178 41.09 -14.71 -17.44
N GLU A 179 40.73 -13.52 -16.93
CA GLU A 179 41.66 -12.50 -16.41
C GLU A 179 41.36 -12.11 -14.97
N THR A 180 40.08 -11.93 -14.61
CA THR A 180 39.70 -11.46 -13.27
C THR A 180 39.67 -12.60 -12.26
N HIS A 181 40.47 -12.49 -11.20
CA HIS A 181 40.42 -13.39 -10.05
C HIS A 181 39.14 -13.19 -9.23
N ILE A 182 38.66 -14.27 -8.60
CA ILE A 182 37.57 -14.17 -7.63
C ILE A 182 38.10 -13.48 -6.37
N ASN A 183 37.73 -12.22 -6.19
CA ASN A 183 38.12 -11.40 -5.05
C ASN A 183 37.18 -11.59 -3.85
N LYS A 184 37.76 -11.64 -2.64
CA LYS A 184 37.05 -11.64 -1.35
C LYS A 184 37.55 -10.53 -0.43
N LEU A 185 36.64 -10.10 0.44
CA LEU A 185 36.90 -9.17 1.53
C LEU A 185 36.92 -9.93 2.85
N LYS A 186 37.81 -9.50 3.76
CA LYS A 186 37.83 -9.90 5.16
C LYS A 186 38.09 -8.69 6.03
N PHE A 187 37.40 -8.61 7.14
CA PHE A 187 37.57 -7.61 8.16
C PHE A 187 38.49 -8.14 9.26
N GLU A 188 39.60 -7.43 9.49
CA GLU A 188 40.65 -7.79 10.43
C GLU A 188 41.07 -6.55 11.24
N GLY A 189 40.90 -6.61 12.56
CA GLY A 189 41.16 -5.48 13.45
C GLY A 189 40.26 -4.28 13.12
N GLN A 190 40.85 -3.23 12.55
CA GLN A 190 40.12 -2.03 12.11
C GLN A 190 40.09 -1.88 10.58
N TYR A 191 40.59 -2.87 9.85
CA TYR A 191 40.79 -2.78 8.41
C TYR A 191 39.93 -3.79 7.65
N VAL A 192 39.55 -3.42 6.43
CA VAL A 192 39.02 -4.34 5.43
C VAL A 192 40.16 -4.72 4.50
N VAL A 193 40.53 -5.99 4.51
CA VAL A 193 41.53 -6.60 3.65
C VAL A 193 40.83 -7.17 2.42
N SER A 194 41.28 -6.78 1.24
CA SER A 194 40.87 -7.36 -0.04
C SER A 194 41.95 -8.34 -0.51
N TYR A 195 41.54 -9.54 -0.91
CA TYR A 195 42.47 -10.58 -1.37
C TYR A 195 41.84 -11.44 -2.47
N ASP A 196 42.68 -11.89 -3.39
CA ASP A 196 42.26 -12.74 -4.50
C ASP A 196 42.37 -14.22 -4.13
N LEU A 197 41.42 -15.01 -4.63
CA LEU A 197 41.51 -16.46 -4.60
C LEU A 197 42.28 -16.95 -5.84
N ASP A 198 42.79 -18.18 -5.78
CA ASP A 198 43.47 -18.85 -6.90
C ASP A 198 42.54 -19.18 -8.09
N HIS A 199 41.26 -18.82 -7.97
CA HIS A 199 40.24 -19.07 -8.98
C HIS A 199 40.06 -17.86 -9.89
N ILE A 200 40.14 -18.10 -11.20
CA ILE A 200 39.89 -17.09 -12.24
C ILE A 200 38.46 -17.25 -12.76
N MET A 201 37.77 -16.14 -13.00
CA MET A 201 36.41 -16.14 -13.52
C MET A 201 36.37 -16.56 -14.99
N THR A 202 35.81 -17.73 -15.27
CA THR A 202 35.66 -18.24 -16.65
C THR A 202 34.27 -17.98 -17.24
N HIS A 203 33.26 -17.82 -16.38
CA HIS A 203 31.86 -17.63 -16.75
C HIS A 203 31.16 -16.69 -15.75
N VAL A 204 30.18 -15.91 -16.23
CA VAL A 204 29.29 -15.09 -15.39
C VAL A 204 27.86 -15.56 -15.60
N CYS A 205 27.19 -15.98 -14.53
CA CYS A 205 25.77 -16.29 -14.53
C CYS A 205 25.01 -15.13 -13.88
N GLY A 206 24.03 -14.56 -14.59
CA GLY A 206 23.15 -13.52 -14.06
C GLY A 206 21.74 -14.06 -13.86
N TYR A 207 21.21 -13.94 -12.63
CA TYR A 207 19.82 -14.26 -12.35
C TYR A 207 18.93 -13.03 -12.58
N ASP A 208 17.87 -13.15 -13.38
CA ASP A 208 16.88 -12.07 -13.60
C ASP A 208 15.96 -11.94 -12.37
N PHE A 209 16.41 -11.16 -11.39
CA PHE A 209 15.69 -10.90 -10.13
C PHE A 209 14.37 -10.12 -10.33
N ASN A 210 14.07 -9.60 -11.53
CA ASN A 210 12.75 -8.99 -11.82
C ASN A 210 11.60 -10.01 -11.80
N SER A 211 11.92 -11.30 -11.74
CA SER A 211 10.95 -12.39 -11.60
C SER A 211 10.45 -12.59 -10.16
N LEU A 212 11.01 -11.90 -9.16
CA LEU A 212 10.66 -12.08 -7.75
C LEU A 212 9.41 -11.31 -7.30
N TYR A 213 9.10 -10.17 -7.92
CA TYR A 213 7.99 -9.32 -7.47
C TYR A 213 6.64 -10.03 -7.44
N PRO A 214 6.28 -10.85 -8.45
CA PRO A 214 5.04 -11.62 -8.41
C PRO A 214 5.05 -12.66 -7.28
N SER A 215 6.18 -13.34 -7.05
CA SER A 215 6.31 -14.33 -5.97
C SER A 215 6.13 -13.68 -4.59
N VAL A 216 6.77 -12.53 -4.37
CA VAL A 216 6.64 -11.72 -3.14
C VAL A 216 5.20 -11.27 -2.91
N LEU A 217 4.57 -10.72 -3.94
CA LEU A 217 3.19 -10.21 -3.94
C LEU A 217 2.15 -11.30 -3.62
N SER A 218 2.44 -12.55 -3.98
CA SER A 218 1.45 -13.62 -4.05
C SER A 218 0.94 -14.11 -2.70
N GLY A 219 1.74 -14.05 -1.64
CA GLY A 219 1.42 -14.71 -0.37
C GLY A 219 1.33 -16.24 -0.44
N ILE A 220 1.82 -16.85 -1.51
CA ILE A 220 1.93 -18.31 -1.66
C ILE A 220 2.94 -18.84 -0.64
N PRO A 221 2.62 -19.92 0.09
CA PRO A 221 3.53 -20.46 1.10
C PRO A 221 4.79 -21.04 0.46
N HIS A 222 5.94 -20.85 1.10
CA HIS A 222 7.22 -21.44 0.68
C HIS A 222 8.08 -21.82 1.87
N ASP A 223 8.76 -22.97 1.80
CA ASP A 223 9.52 -23.55 2.92
C ASP A 223 10.64 -22.69 3.51
N PHE A 224 11.29 -21.81 2.73
CA PHE A 224 12.33 -20.94 3.27
C PHE A 224 11.75 -19.73 4.02
N ILE A 225 10.45 -19.44 3.89
CA ILE A 225 9.79 -18.38 4.67
C ILE A 225 9.54 -18.92 6.08
N LYS A 226 10.22 -18.35 7.08
CA LYS A 226 10.11 -18.77 8.49
C LYS A 226 8.91 -18.16 9.22
N TYR A 227 8.26 -17.18 8.60
CA TYR A 227 7.29 -16.32 9.27
C TYR A 227 5.86 -16.62 8.84
N THR A 228 4.94 -16.39 9.77
CA THR A 228 3.49 -16.31 9.57
C THR A 228 2.92 -17.44 8.71
N GLY A 229 3.20 -18.69 9.10
CA GLY A 229 2.72 -19.88 8.37
C GLY A 229 3.37 -20.04 6.99
N LYS A 230 4.67 -19.72 6.89
CA LYS A 230 5.46 -19.80 5.65
C LYS A 230 5.00 -18.87 4.53
N ARG A 231 4.30 -17.78 4.88
CA ARG A 231 3.70 -16.83 3.91
C ARG A 231 4.17 -15.42 4.18
N ILE A 232 4.33 -14.64 3.11
CA ILE A 232 4.51 -13.18 3.19
C ILE A 232 3.17 -12.52 2.95
N TYR A 233 2.69 -11.77 3.93
CA TYR A 233 1.47 -10.97 3.79
C TYR A 233 1.77 -9.57 3.24
N MET A 234 0.88 -9.08 2.37
CA MET A 234 0.94 -7.72 1.84
C MET A 234 0.22 -6.74 2.78
N PRO A 235 0.70 -5.48 2.88
CA PRO A 235 0.06 -4.47 3.71
C PRO A 235 -1.21 -3.95 3.06
N GLY A 236 -2.27 -3.92 3.86
CA GLY A 236 -3.54 -3.30 3.55
C GLY A 236 -3.54 -1.79 3.86
N TYR A 237 -4.48 -1.36 4.68
CA TYR A 237 -4.58 0.01 5.18
C TYR A 237 -3.83 0.17 6.52
N GLU A 238 -3.36 1.39 6.81
CA GLU A 238 -2.69 1.72 8.07
C GLU A 238 -3.66 1.58 9.25
N LEU A 239 -3.22 0.90 10.32
CA LEU A 239 -4.01 0.66 11.53
C LEU A 239 -3.66 1.67 12.61
N ASP A 240 -2.41 1.66 13.06
CA ASP A 240 -1.92 2.45 14.19
C ASP A 240 -0.45 2.82 13.96
N ARG A 241 -0.03 3.95 14.55
CA ARG A 241 1.35 4.46 14.50
C ARG A 241 1.89 4.75 15.90
N ILE A 242 3.13 4.35 16.14
CA ILE A 242 3.87 4.68 17.36
C ILE A 242 5.09 5.52 17.00
N GLU A 243 5.01 6.82 17.27
CA GLU A 243 6.19 7.70 17.29
C GLU A 243 6.99 7.45 18.58
N CYS A 244 8.20 6.92 18.43
CA CYS A 244 9.00 6.40 19.53
C CYS A 244 9.87 7.49 20.17
N LYS A 245 9.22 8.44 20.87
CA LYS A 245 9.88 9.57 21.53
C LYS A 245 10.36 9.24 22.94
N THR A 246 9.67 8.33 23.63
CA THR A 246 10.00 7.88 25.00
C THR A 246 10.45 6.42 25.00
N ASP A 247 11.16 5.99 26.05
CA ASP A 247 11.61 4.60 26.20
C ASP A 247 10.43 3.62 26.25
N TYR A 248 9.31 4.03 26.85
CA TYR A 248 8.09 3.22 26.84
C TYR A 248 7.54 3.03 25.41
N GLN A 249 7.52 4.08 24.60
CA GLN A 249 7.07 3.96 23.20
C GLN A 249 8.04 3.12 22.36
N LYS A 250 9.36 3.27 22.57
CA LYS A 250 10.38 2.41 21.95
C LYS A 250 10.17 0.94 22.33
N TYR A 251 9.92 0.66 23.60
CA TYR A 251 9.59 -0.68 24.08
C TYR A 251 8.34 -1.24 23.40
N LEU A 252 7.26 -0.46 23.27
CA LEU A 252 6.06 -0.88 22.55
C LEU A 252 6.33 -1.17 21.07
N GLY A 253 7.11 -0.31 20.40
CA GLY A 253 7.53 -0.52 19.01
C GLY A 253 8.36 -1.80 18.85
N LEU A 254 9.33 -2.03 19.74
CA LEU A 254 10.13 -3.25 19.78
C LEU A 254 9.29 -4.49 20.07
N LYS A 255 8.23 -4.40 20.88
CA LYS A 255 7.31 -5.52 21.13
C LYS A 255 6.54 -5.93 19.87
N ILE A 256 6.19 -4.97 19.01
CA ILE A 256 5.58 -5.24 17.70
C ILE A 256 6.60 -5.91 16.78
N ILE A 257 7.81 -5.34 16.69
CA ILE A 257 8.90 -5.87 15.84
C ILE A 257 9.27 -7.29 16.27
N ASN A 258 9.47 -7.53 17.57
CA ASN A 258 9.96 -8.79 18.11
C ASN A 258 8.84 -9.75 18.50
N ASN A 259 7.61 -9.57 18.00
CA ASN A 259 6.49 -10.44 18.33
C ASN A 259 6.86 -11.92 18.07
N PRO A 260 6.90 -12.80 19.10
CA PRO A 260 7.36 -14.18 18.95
C PRO A 260 6.38 -15.02 18.13
N LEU A 261 5.11 -14.62 18.04
CA LEU A 261 4.10 -15.29 17.23
C LEU A 261 4.37 -15.17 15.73
N ARG A 262 5.36 -14.35 15.31
CA ARG A 262 5.80 -14.30 13.91
C ARG A 262 6.27 -15.66 13.39
N PHE A 263 6.74 -16.56 14.25
CA PHE A 263 7.15 -17.93 13.87
C PHE A 263 6.02 -18.96 13.95
N SER A 264 4.81 -18.55 14.34
CA SER A 264 3.70 -19.49 14.50
C SER A 264 3.23 -20.03 13.15
N ASN A 265 2.82 -21.29 13.17
CA ASN A 265 2.08 -21.93 12.09
C ASN A 265 0.57 -22.03 12.38
N LYS A 266 0.12 -21.57 13.55
CA LYS A 266 -1.29 -21.62 13.96
C LYS A 266 -2.01 -20.37 13.49
N GLN A 267 -3.07 -20.53 12.68
CA GLN A 267 -3.79 -19.41 12.06
C GLN A 267 -4.25 -18.35 13.07
N SER A 268 -4.83 -18.76 14.22
CA SER A 268 -5.29 -17.81 15.24
C SER A 268 -4.17 -16.94 15.84
N GLU A 269 -2.95 -17.48 15.94
CA GLU A 269 -1.78 -16.73 16.41
C GLU A 269 -1.24 -15.85 15.29
N ILE A 270 -1.16 -16.38 14.07
CA ILE A 270 -0.80 -15.60 12.88
C ILE A 270 -1.73 -14.40 12.75
N ASP A 271 -3.03 -14.54 12.91
CA ASP A 271 -4.01 -13.44 12.80
C ASP A 271 -3.73 -12.29 13.78
N SER A 272 -3.13 -12.59 14.94
CA SER A 272 -2.70 -11.58 15.92
C SER A 272 -1.38 -10.88 15.57
N VAL A 273 -0.58 -11.43 14.65
CA VAL A 273 0.67 -10.82 14.17
C VAL A 273 0.35 -9.73 13.17
N THR A 274 0.63 -8.49 13.54
CA THR A 274 0.48 -7.34 12.63
C THR A 274 1.73 -7.17 11.76
N VAL A 275 1.53 -6.83 10.48
CA VAL A 275 2.64 -6.41 9.62
C VAL A 275 2.91 -4.92 9.83
N PHE A 276 4.14 -4.50 9.62
CA PHE A 276 4.56 -3.14 9.94
C PHE A 276 5.62 -2.61 8.98
N VAL A 277 5.77 -1.28 9.01
CA VAL A 277 6.96 -0.57 8.54
C VAL A 277 7.62 0.09 9.75
N ALA A 278 8.88 -0.23 9.98
CA ALA A 278 9.66 0.33 11.08
C ALA A 278 10.78 1.22 10.55
N GLU A 279 10.89 2.42 11.10
CA GLU A 279 12.00 3.35 10.85
C GLU A 279 13.04 3.18 11.98
N VAL A 280 14.15 2.51 11.68
CA VAL A 280 15.15 2.09 12.68
C VAL A 280 16.58 2.48 12.32
N LYS A 281 17.43 2.57 13.34
CA LYS A 281 18.88 2.49 13.23
C LYS A 281 19.33 1.09 13.66
N GLY A 282 20.41 0.61 13.08
CA GLY A 282 20.99 -0.64 13.51
C GLY A 282 22.24 -1.01 12.74
N HIS A 283 22.86 -2.09 13.18
CA HIS A 283 24.07 -2.63 12.59
C HIS A 283 24.09 -4.15 12.69
N ILE A 284 24.81 -4.79 11.78
CA ILE A 284 25.18 -6.20 11.92
C ILE A 284 26.15 -6.29 13.09
N ASP A 285 25.89 -7.23 14.01
CA ASP A 285 26.78 -7.51 15.13
C ASP A 285 28.21 -7.74 14.63
N TYR A 286 29.15 -7.01 15.24
CA TYR A 286 30.55 -6.98 14.86
C TYR A 286 31.17 -8.38 14.75
N LYS A 287 30.71 -9.33 15.57
CA LYS A 287 31.09 -10.74 15.52
C LYS A 287 30.91 -11.38 14.14
N TYR A 288 29.89 -10.97 13.40
CA TYR A 288 29.45 -11.62 12.16
C TYR A 288 29.76 -10.77 10.92
N ILE A 289 30.55 -9.70 11.04
CA ILE A 289 30.91 -8.84 9.90
C ILE A 289 31.55 -9.65 8.77
N ASN A 290 32.44 -10.59 9.11
CA ASN A 290 33.11 -11.44 8.12
C ASN A 290 32.16 -12.38 7.38
N ASP A 291 31.03 -12.75 7.98
CA ASP A 291 30.03 -13.60 7.34
C ASP A 291 29.27 -12.84 6.24
N TYR A 292 29.24 -11.51 6.33
CA TYR A 292 28.42 -10.66 5.47
C TYR A 292 29.20 -9.64 4.65
N ILE A 293 30.49 -9.42 4.90
CA ILE A 293 31.25 -8.36 4.24
C ILE A 293 31.33 -8.51 2.71
N ASN A 294 31.26 -9.75 2.22
CA ASN A 294 31.26 -10.07 0.79
C ASN A 294 29.88 -9.88 0.13
N CYS A 295 28.80 -9.92 0.91
CA CYS A 295 27.43 -9.67 0.48
C CYS A 295 26.62 -9.01 1.61
N PRO A 296 26.80 -7.69 1.84
CA PRO A 296 26.15 -7.03 2.96
C PRO A 296 24.62 -7.06 2.83
N PRO A 297 23.88 -7.43 3.89
CA PRO A 297 22.47 -7.77 3.77
C PRO A 297 21.54 -6.56 3.75
N ILE A 298 22.01 -5.35 4.11
CA ILE A 298 21.18 -4.14 4.19
C ILE A 298 21.23 -3.41 2.85
N ILE A 299 20.16 -3.51 2.05
CA ILE A 299 20.06 -2.90 0.73
C ILE A 299 19.20 -1.64 0.80
N ARG A 300 19.83 -0.47 0.80
CA ARG A 300 19.16 0.83 1.01
C ARG A 300 19.76 1.92 0.14
N LYS A 301 18.94 2.92 -0.16
CA LYS A 301 19.42 4.15 -0.82
C LYS A 301 20.20 4.95 0.20
N TYR A 302 21.47 5.18 -0.09
CA TYR A 302 22.37 5.91 0.79
C TYR A 302 22.87 7.17 0.10
N LYS A 303 22.80 8.27 0.86
CA LYS A 303 23.37 9.56 0.46
C LYS A 303 24.79 9.66 0.98
N TYR A 304 25.74 9.85 0.07
CA TYR A 304 27.17 10.01 0.36
C TYR A 304 27.74 11.22 -0.37
N LYS A 305 28.87 11.73 0.12
CA LYS A 305 29.62 12.80 -0.55
C LYS A 305 30.62 12.20 -1.52
N THR A 306 30.77 12.79 -2.71
CA THR A 306 31.76 12.38 -3.72
C THR A 306 33.14 12.95 -3.44
N LEU A 307 33.54 12.94 -2.17
CA LEU A 307 34.87 13.33 -1.71
C LEU A 307 35.81 12.13 -1.76
N GLU A 308 37.08 12.36 -2.11
CA GLU A 308 38.12 11.33 -2.14
C GLU A 308 38.23 10.52 -0.85
N SER A 309 38.09 11.19 0.30
CA SER A 309 38.12 10.54 1.63
C SER A 309 36.93 9.61 1.89
N VAL A 310 35.87 9.68 1.10
CA VAL A 310 34.64 8.88 1.24
C VAL A 310 34.58 7.76 0.20
N ILE A 311 34.89 8.08 -1.07
CA ILE A 311 34.76 7.12 -2.19
C ILE A 311 36.09 6.45 -2.57
N GLY A 312 37.21 6.90 -1.98
CA GLY A 312 38.56 6.45 -2.30
C GLY A 312 39.15 7.15 -3.53
N ASP A 313 40.48 7.13 -3.60
CA ASP A 313 41.26 7.77 -4.68
C ASP A 313 40.86 7.25 -6.06
N PHE A 314 40.76 5.93 -6.24
CA PHE A 314 40.40 5.31 -7.51
C PHE A 314 39.06 5.83 -8.07
N MET A 315 37.99 5.80 -7.27
CA MET A 315 36.68 6.27 -7.73
C MET A 315 36.68 7.78 -7.96
N HIS A 316 37.37 8.55 -7.12
CA HIS A 316 37.49 9.99 -7.29
C HIS A 316 38.23 10.37 -8.59
N GLN A 317 39.33 9.68 -8.92
CA GLN A 317 40.04 9.83 -10.19
C GLN A 317 39.18 9.38 -11.37
N HIS A 318 38.50 8.24 -11.27
CA HIS A 318 37.59 7.78 -12.32
C HIS A 318 36.51 8.81 -12.64
N MET A 319 35.92 9.42 -11.60
CA MET A 319 34.95 10.50 -11.78
C MET A 319 35.56 11.71 -12.49
N LYS A 320 36.76 12.16 -12.08
CA LYS A 320 37.47 13.27 -12.73
C LYS A 320 37.77 12.97 -14.21
N ASN A 321 38.31 11.80 -14.51
CA ASN A 321 38.71 11.39 -15.85
C ASN A 321 37.53 11.27 -16.82
N ASN A 322 36.33 11.01 -16.30
CA ASN A 322 35.09 10.90 -17.09
C ASN A 322 34.20 12.15 -17.00
N SER A 323 34.73 13.29 -16.55
CA SER A 323 33.99 14.55 -16.39
C SER A 323 32.73 14.45 -15.51
N LEU A 324 32.74 13.53 -14.53
CA LEU A 324 31.69 13.42 -13.52
C LEU A 324 31.92 14.41 -12.38
N LYS A 325 30.83 14.92 -11.78
CA LYS A 325 30.90 15.94 -10.71
C LYS A 325 31.44 15.36 -9.40
N THR A 326 32.50 15.95 -8.87
CA THR A 326 33.09 15.58 -7.56
C THR A 326 32.80 16.63 -6.48
N GLY A 327 32.89 16.24 -5.20
CA GLY A 327 32.65 17.11 -4.04
C GLY A 327 31.17 17.38 -3.70
N GLY A 328 30.23 16.86 -4.49
CA GLY A 328 28.79 16.97 -4.26
C GLY A 328 28.20 15.85 -3.41
N GLU A 329 26.87 15.83 -3.28
CA GLU A 329 26.14 14.71 -2.69
C GLU A 329 25.51 13.85 -3.80
N GLU A 330 25.73 12.55 -3.72
CA GLU A 330 25.09 11.56 -4.56
C GLU A 330 24.24 10.60 -3.74
N ASN A 331 23.28 9.97 -4.40
CA ASN A 331 22.26 9.15 -3.77
C ASN A 331 22.14 7.84 -4.57
N LYS A 332 22.65 6.74 -4.02
CA LYS A 332 22.74 5.45 -4.73
C LYS A 332 22.09 4.33 -3.91
N LEU A 333 21.42 3.40 -4.58
CA LEU A 333 21.03 2.13 -3.98
C LEU A 333 22.31 1.30 -3.79
N THR A 334 22.63 0.94 -2.54
CA THR A 334 23.85 0.22 -2.21
C THR A 334 23.58 -0.83 -1.14
N VAL A 335 24.57 -1.69 -0.92
CA VAL A 335 24.61 -2.68 0.15
C VAL A 335 25.42 -2.14 1.34
N LEU A 336 24.95 -2.42 2.56
CA LEU A 336 25.49 -1.88 3.81
C LEU A 336 25.56 -2.96 4.90
N LEU A 337 26.46 -2.78 5.85
CA LEU A 337 26.56 -3.57 7.10
C LEU A 337 25.93 -2.86 8.30
N SER A 338 25.55 -1.58 8.15
CA SER A 338 24.78 -0.84 9.15
C SER A 338 23.92 0.22 8.48
N THR A 339 23.01 0.83 9.23
CA THR A 339 22.27 2.00 8.76
C THR A 339 23.11 3.28 8.78
N MET A 340 24.41 3.19 9.11
CA MET A 340 25.36 4.32 9.15
C MET A 340 24.86 5.48 10.02
N GLY A 341 24.24 5.16 11.17
CA GLY A 341 23.67 6.12 12.11
C GLY A 341 22.42 6.86 11.59
N LYS A 342 21.90 6.50 10.41
CA LYS A 342 20.68 7.08 9.81
C LYS A 342 19.49 6.18 10.07
N TYR A 343 18.32 6.81 10.19
CA TYR A 343 17.06 6.10 10.23
C TYR A 343 16.67 5.61 8.83
N MET A 344 16.34 4.34 8.72
CA MET A 344 15.91 3.71 7.47
C MET A 344 14.61 2.94 7.70
N CYS A 345 13.69 2.99 6.73
CA CYS A 345 12.42 2.26 6.80
C CYS A 345 12.60 0.81 6.33
N PHE A 346 12.03 -0.15 7.04
CA PHE A 346 12.02 -1.57 6.70
C PHE A 346 10.61 -2.14 6.86
N TYR A 347 10.19 -2.95 5.89
CA TYR A 347 8.99 -3.76 6.04
C TYR A 347 9.27 -4.98 6.92
N SER A 348 8.24 -5.43 7.65
CA SER A 348 8.28 -6.52 8.63
C SER A 348 9.18 -7.71 8.23
N TYR A 349 8.91 -8.38 7.12
CA TYR A 349 9.64 -9.59 6.71
C TYR A 349 11.12 -9.36 6.43
N TYR A 350 11.46 -8.22 5.80
CA TYR A 350 12.85 -7.92 5.53
C TYR A 350 13.59 -7.56 6.82
N LEU A 351 12.96 -6.79 7.72
CA LEU A 351 13.56 -6.51 9.03
C LEU A 351 13.72 -7.78 9.87
N TRP A 352 12.73 -8.68 9.88
CA TRP A 352 12.83 -9.96 10.58
C TRP A 352 13.98 -10.81 10.05
N LEU A 353 14.17 -10.91 8.73
CA LEU A 353 15.34 -11.58 8.14
C LEU A 353 16.66 -10.96 8.62
N LEU A 354 16.74 -9.63 8.67
CA LEU A 354 17.94 -8.96 9.16
C LEU A 354 18.22 -9.33 10.62
N ILE A 355 17.20 -9.31 11.48
CA ILE A 355 17.34 -9.61 12.91
C ILE A 355 17.68 -11.09 13.13
N ASP A 356 16.82 -11.97 12.62
CA ASP A 356 16.81 -13.38 12.98
C ASP A 356 17.93 -14.15 12.27
N ASP A 357 18.26 -13.78 11.03
CA ASP A 357 19.24 -14.48 10.21
C ASP A 357 20.53 -13.69 10.03
N CYS A 358 20.50 -12.36 9.98
CA CYS A 358 21.68 -11.52 9.73
C CYS A 358 22.34 -10.95 10.97
N HIS A 359 21.90 -11.34 12.17
CA HIS A 359 22.45 -10.81 13.42
C HIS A 359 22.39 -9.27 13.48
N PHE A 360 21.35 -8.68 12.90
CA PHE A 360 21.12 -7.24 12.93
C PHE A 360 20.61 -6.81 14.31
N ILE A 361 21.35 -5.92 14.95
CA ILE A 361 21.01 -5.28 16.22
C ILE A 361 20.31 -3.95 15.90
N ILE A 362 19.14 -3.74 16.47
CA ILE A 362 18.45 -2.45 16.44
C ILE A 362 19.06 -1.54 17.51
N ASP A 363 19.67 -0.45 17.07
CA ASP A 363 20.26 0.58 17.95
C ASP A 363 19.21 1.56 18.47
N ASP A 364 18.28 1.95 17.60
CA ASP A 364 17.20 2.87 17.96
C ASP A 364 15.99 2.68 17.04
N VAL A 365 14.80 2.96 17.57
CA VAL A 365 13.54 2.93 16.82
C VAL A 365 12.92 4.31 16.87
N LYS A 366 12.61 4.88 15.71
CA LYS A 366 11.97 6.20 15.60
C LYS A 366 10.48 6.09 15.43
N CYS A 367 10.02 5.17 14.58
CA CYS A 367 8.59 5.04 14.28
C CYS A 367 8.27 3.59 13.89
N VAL A 368 7.11 3.10 14.34
CA VAL A 368 6.53 1.83 13.88
C VAL A 368 5.10 2.08 13.42
N MET A 369 4.86 1.88 12.13
CA MET A 369 3.53 1.98 11.50
C MET A 369 3.01 0.57 11.25
N THR A 370 1.82 0.28 11.74
CA THR A 370 1.18 -1.03 11.59
C THR A 370 0.11 -1.01 10.51
N PHE A 371 -0.07 -2.13 9.82
CA PHE A 371 -1.02 -2.24 8.72
C PHE A 371 -1.88 -3.49 8.88
N SER A 372 -3.11 -3.42 8.35
CA SER A 372 -3.86 -4.64 8.07
C SER A 372 -3.09 -5.48 7.06
N LYS A 373 -3.41 -6.77 6.97
CA LYS A 373 -2.64 -7.71 6.16
C LYS A 373 -3.55 -8.61 5.36
N HIS A 374 -3.12 -8.99 4.16
CA HIS A 374 -3.92 -9.85 3.29
C HIS A 374 -3.04 -10.68 2.34
N ILE A 375 -3.68 -11.69 1.73
CA ILE A 375 -3.13 -12.53 0.66
C ILE A 375 -3.98 -12.43 -0.63
N GLY A 376 -4.79 -11.38 -0.75
CA GLY A 376 -5.78 -11.22 -1.83
C GLY A 376 -5.20 -11.25 -3.26
N PHE A 377 -3.90 -11.01 -3.42
CA PHE A 377 -3.23 -11.07 -4.72
C PHE A 377 -2.81 -12.50 -5.15
N GLU A 378 -2.98 -13.50 -4.29
CA GLU A 378 -2.64 -14.91 -4.58
C GLU A 378 -3.34 -15.42 -5.84
N SER A 379 -4.64 -15.15 -5.98
CA SER A 379 -5.46 -15.59 -7.12
C SER A 379 -4.93 -15.03 -8.45
N PHE A 380 -4.58 -13.74 -8.46
CA PHE A 380 -3.99 -13.06 -9.61
C PHE A 380 -2.67 -13.71 -9.99
N VAL A 381 -1.73 -13.85 -9.05
CA VAL A 381 -0.41 -14.41 -9.36
C VAL A 381 -0.51 -15.87 -9.83
N ARG A 382 -1.30 -16.71 -9.15
CA ARG A 382 -1.49 -18.11 -9.56
C ARG A 382 -2.02 -18.22 -10.99
N LYS A 383 -3.05 -17.44 -11.33
CA LYS A 383 -3.66 -17.45 -12.66
C LYS A 383 -2.64 -17.09 -13.75
N PHE A 384 -1.96 -15.96 -13.60
CA PHE A 384 -1.00 -15.50 -14.62
C PHE A 384 0.27 -16.35 -14.66
N MET A 385 0.69 -16.96 -13.54
CA MET A 385 1.80 -17.91 -13.52
C MET A 385 1.44 -19.20 -14.27
N GLN A 386 0.25 -19.77 -14.03
CA GLN A 386 -0.24 -20.95 -14.75
C GLN A 386 -0.37 -20.67 -16.24
N GLN A 387 -0.96 -19.54 -16.63
CA GLN A 387 -1.04 -19.11 -18.03
C GLN A 387 0.35 -19.00 -18.67
N ARG A 388 1.33 -18.46 -17.95
CA ARG A 388 2.71 -18.37 -18.41
C ARG A 388 3.34 -19.75 -18.64
N ILE A 389 3.16 -20.68 -17.70
CA ILE A 389 3.68 -22.06 -17.81
C ILE A 389 3.05 -22.76 -19.00
N GLN A 390 1.73 -22.66 -19.15
CA GLN A 390 1.01 -23.26 -20.28
C GLN A 390 1.50 -22.71 -21.62
N SER A 391 1.67 -21.38 -21.71
CA SER A 391 2.19 -20.73 -22.91
C SER A 391 3.60 -21.22 -23.28
N LYS A 392 4.46 -21.49 -22.28
CA LYS A 392 5.79 -22.10 -22.52
C LYS A 392 5.69 -23.50 -23.08
N ILE A 393 4.80 -24.33 -22.52
CA ILE A 393 4.57 -25.71 -22.98
C ILE A 393 4.06 -25.72 -24.43
N GLU A 394 3.19 -24.77 -24.78
CA GLU A 394 2.61 -24.63 -26.12
C GLU A 394 3.52 -23.91 -27.13
N GLY A 395 4.68 -23.40 -26.71
CA GLY A 395 5.54 -22.58 -27.57
C GLY A 395 4.95 -21.20 -27.92
N ASN A 396 3.93 -20.74 -27.20
CA ASN A 396 3.28 -19.44 -27.38
C ASN A 396 4.09 -18.32 -26.68
N SER A 397 5.08 -17.78 -27.38
CA SER A 397 5.92 -16.69 -26.88
C SER A 397 5.14 -15.42 -26.50
N GLY A 398 4.08 -15.10 -27.24
CA GLY A 398 3.20 -13.95 -26.96
C GLY A 398 2.45 -14.10 -25.63
N GLY A 399 1.88 -15.28 -25.37
CA GLY A 399 1.21 -15.61 -24.12
C GLY A 399 2.14 -15.63 -22.91
N GLU A 400 3.38 -16.11 -23.09
CA GLU A 400 4.41 -16.06 -22.06
C GLU A 400 4.71 -14.59 -21.69
N GLN A 401 5.02 -13.77 -22.70
CA GLN A 401 5.44 -12.39 -22.49
C GLN A 401 4.30 -11.54 -21.92
N PHE A 402 3.06 -11.75 -22.38
CA PHE A 402 1.87 -11.11 -21.83
C PHE A 402 1.73 -11.40 -20.34
N SER A 403 1.85 -12.67 -19.94
CA SER A 403 1.72 -13.08 -18.54
C SER A 403 2.84 -12.51 -17.65
N LYS A 404 4.09 -12.51 -18.16
CA LYS A 404 5.24 -11.88 -17.48
C LYS A 404 4.99 -10.38 -17.26
N ILE A 405 4.58 -9.66 -18.31
CA ILE A 405 4.32 -8.22 -18.25
C ILE A 405 3.14 -7.91 -17.34
N ALA A 406 2.05 -8.69 -17.40
CA ALA A 406 0.88 -8.49 -16.54
C ALA A 406 1.27 -8.55 -15.06
N MET A 407 2.04 -9.57 -14.66
CA MET A 407 2.51 -9.68 -13.28
C MET A 407 3.47 -8.55 -12.89
N ASN A 408 4.49 -8.27 -13.71
CA ASN A 408 5.50 -7.24 -13.39
C ASN A 408 4.93 -5.81 -13.42
N SER A 409 3.99 -5.51 -14.31
CA SER A 409 3.40 -4.16 -14.40
C SER A 409 2.34 -3.88 -13.34
N SER A 410 1.78 -4.94 -12.72
CA SER A 410 0.74 -4.82 -11.70
C SER A 410 1.23 -4.13 -10.42
N TYR A 411 2.48 -4.35 -10.00
CA TYR A 411 3.06 -3.68 -8.82
C TYR A 411 3.66 -2.31 -9.18
N GLY A 412 4.26 -2.17 -10.37
CA GLY A 412 4.86 -0.90 -10.81
C GLY A 412 3.83 0.24 -10.83
N SER A 413 2.57 -0.11 -11.11
CA SER A 413 1.45 0.82 -11.06
C SER A 413 1.15 1.35 -9.66
N ASP A 414 1.35 0.56 -8.61
CA ASP A 414 1.15 1.02 -7.22
C ASP A 414 2.24 2.01 -6.79
N GLY A 415 3.44 1.90 -7.37
CA GLY A 415 4.60 2.74 -7.09
C GLY A 415 4.75 3.97 -7.97
N MET A 416 3.82 4.26 -8.88
CA MET A 416 3.91 5.41 -9.80
C MET A 416 4.05 6.73 -9.04
N ASN A 417 4.99 7.60 -9.44
CA ASN A 417 5.12 8.93 -8.84
C ASN A 417 4.15 9.91 -9.47
N GLN A 418 3.09 10.31 -8.78
CA GLN A 418 2.13 11.26 -9.34
C GLN A 418 2.50 12.72 -9.07
N GLU A 419 3.56 12.99 -8.30
CA GLU A 419 3.97 14.36 -7.93
C GLU A 419 4.74 15.08 -9.04
N HIS A 420 5.50 14.34 -9.84
CA HIS A 420 6.40 14.94 -10.84
C HIS A 420 5.75 15.17 -12.21
N PHE A 421 4.46 14.88 -12.38
CA PHE A 421 3.77 15.12 -13.64
C PHE A 421 3.12 16.50 -13.65
N SER A 422 3.30 17.24 -14.73
CA SER A 422 2.56 18.46 -15.00
C SER A 422 1.07 18.13 -15.12
N ASP A 423 0.24 18.74 -14.28
CA ASP A 423 -1.22 18.60 -14.35
C ASP A 423 -1.73 19.61 -15.36
N ILE A 424 -1.88 19.18 -16.61
CA ILE A 424 -2.36 20.01 -17.72
C ILE A 424 -3.72 19.47 -18.16
N LYS A 425 -4.73 20.34 -18.20
CA LYS A 425 -6.07 20.02 -18.71
C LYS A 425 -6.37 20.80 -19.97
N LEU A 426 -6.90 20.10 -20.96
CA LEU A 426 -7.47 20.73 -22.14
C LEU A 426 -8.90 21.14 -21.83
N CYS A 427 -9.15 22.44 -21.90
CA CYS A 427 -10.42 23.05 -21.54
C CYS A 427 -10.91 23.98 -22.64
N ASP A 428 -12.23 24.09 -22.79
CA ASP A 428 -12.84 25.18 -23.55
C ASP A 428 -12.72 26.52 -22.80
N ILE A 429 -13.16 27.62 -23.41
CA ILE A 429 -13.04 28.96 -22.82
C ILE A 429 -13.79 29.09 -21.47
N HIS A 430 -14.94 28.43 -21.32
CA HIS A 430 -15.76 28.52 -20.12
C HIS A 430 -15.21 27.66 -18.99
N GLU A 431 -14.74 26.44 -19.29
CA GLU A 431 -14.03 25.61 -18.35
C GLU A 431 -12.73 26.25 -17.90
N THR A 432 -11.96 26.85 -18.82
CA THR A 432 -10.70 27.54 -18.52
C THR A 432 -10.92 28.65 -17.49
N PHE A 433 -11.95 29.49 -17.70
CA PHE A 433 -12.33 30.50 -16.73
C PHE A 433 -12.67 29.90 -15.35
N ARG A 434 -13.43 28.79 -15.31
CA ARG A 434 -13.71 28.09 -14.05
C ARG A 434 -12.44 27.52 -13.39
N LYS A 435 -11.48 27.07 -14.20
CA LYS A 435 -10.20 26.54 -13.71
C LYS A 435 -9.27 27.63 -13.19
N HIS A 436 -9.35 28.87 -13.67
CA HIS A 436 -8.59 29.99 -13.11
C HIS A 436 -8.96 30.27 -11.65
N LEU A 437 -10.20 29.96 -11.25
CA LEU A 437 -10.67 30.08 -9.88
C LEU A 437 -10.18 28.93 -8.97
N ASN A 438 -9.50 27.93 -9.53
CA ASN A 438 -8.92 26.85 -8.76
C ASN A 438 -7.67 27.38 -8.03
N GLY A 439 -7.57 27.17 -6.72
CA GLY A 439 -6.40 27.62 -5.93
C GLY A 439 -5.07 26.98 -6.33
N ARG A 440 -5.07 25.99 -7.22
CA ARG A 440 -3.87 25.40 -7.84
C ARG A 440 -3.60 25.92 -9.25
N PHE A 441 -4.34 26.90 -9.78
CA PHE A 441 -4.07 27.40 -11.12
C PHE A 441 -2.65 27.99 -11.19
N LYS A 442 -1.88 27.60 -12.22
CA LYS A 442 -0.53 28.09 -12.44
C LYS A 442 -0.45 28.99 -13.66
N SER A 443 -0.91 28.49 -14.80
CA SER A 443 -0.92 29.22 -16.07
C SER A 443 -1.82 28.53 -17.08
N ASP A 444 -2.25 29.25 -18.11
CA ASP A 444 -2.91 28.67 -19.27
C ASP A 444 -2.20 29.04 -20.57
N ARG A 445 -2.42 28.24 -21.61
CA ARG A 445 -1.93 28.49 -22.96
C ARG A 445 -3.04 28.22 -23.97
N LYS A 446 -3.44 29.25 -24.72
CA LYS A 446 -4.37 29.09 -25.85
C LYS A 446 -3.73 28.20 -26.92
N LEU A 447 -4.42 27.13 -27.30
CA LEU A 447 -4.03 26.20 -28.37
C LEU A 447 -4.90 26.36 -29.63
N GLY A 448 -6.11 26.89 -29.48
CA GLY A 448 -7.05 27.18 -30.57
C GLY A 448 -8.20 28.08 -30.10
N ASP A 449 -9.16 28.39 -30.97
CA ASP A 449 -10.21 29.39 -30.68
C ASP A 449 -11.08 29.08 -29.46
N ASN A 450 -11.33 27.79 -29.20
CA ASN A 450 -12.04 27.33 -28.01
C ASN A 450 -11.29 26.17 -27.32
N LEU A 451 -9.96 26.24 -27.29
CA LEU A 451 -9.11 25.21 -26.69
C LEU A 451 -7.92 25.82 -26.00
N TYR A 452 -7.79 25.55 -24.71
CA TYR A 452 -6.73 26.03 -23.84
C TYR A 452 -6.12 24.85 -23.09
N ALA A 453 -4.80 24.86 -22.94
CA ALA A 453 -4.09 24.00 -22.01
C ALA A 453 -3.91 24.75 -20.69
N VAL A 454 -4.63 24.33 -19.65
CA VAL A 454 -4.57 24.90 -18.31
C VAL A 454 -3.65 24.05 -17.45
N GLU A 455 -2.56 24.64 -16.98
CA GLU A 455 -1.59 24.04 -16.08
C GLU A 455 -1.92 24.38 -14.62
N PHE A 456 -1.83 23.37 -13.76
CA PHE A 456 -1.99 23.50 -12.31
C PHE A 456 -0.66 23.29 -11.59
N GLU A 457 -0.50 23.98 -10.46
CA GLU A 457 0.57 23.72 -9.50
C GLU A 457 0.56 22.25 -9.06
N GLN A 458 1.75 21.68 -8.98
CA GLN A 458 1.95 20.31 -8.52
C GLN A 458 1.53 20.19 -7.06
N GLN A 459 0.74 19.15 -6.76
CA GLN A 459 0.45 18.81 -5.38
C GLN A 459 1.73 18.28 -4.72
N LYS A 460 2.10 18.86 -3.57
CA LYS A 460 3.19 18.34 -2.71
C LYS A 460 2.92 16.94 -2.17
N PHE A 461 1.64 16.56 -2.14
CA PHE A 461 1.15 15.25 -1.75
C PHE A 461 -0.08 14.88 -2.61
N ASN A 462 0.03 13.83 -3.42
CA ASN A 462 -1.08 13.26 -4.19
C ASN A 462 -0.90 11.75 -4.36
N CYS A 463 -1.39 10.98 -3.37
CA CYS A 463 -1.32 9.52 -3.40
C CYS A 463 -2.67 8.93 -3.83
N LYS A 464 -2.80 8.54 -5.10
CA LYS A 464 -3.97 7.80 -5.60
C LYS A 464 -3.72 6.30 -5.74
N THR A 465 -2.57 5.82 -5.30
CA THR A 465 -2.15 4.42 -5.40
C THR A 465 -1.86 3.85 -4.02
N CYS A 466 -1.84 2.52 -3.93
CA CYS A 466 -1.52 1.82 -2.69
C CYS A 466 0.02 1.74 -2.53
N LEU A 467 0.65 2.88 -2.25
CA LEU A 467 2.11 3.03 -2.18
C LEU A 467 2.78 2.02 -1.23
N GLN A 468 2.11 1.68 -0.13
CA GLN A 468 2.53 0.68 0.84
C GLN A 468 2.73 -0.71 0.23
N VAL A 469 1.92 -1.08 -0.77
CA VAL A 469 2.07 -2.33 -1.50
C VAL A 469 3.36 -2.31 -2.32
N ALA A 470 3.63 -1.22 -3.04
CA ALA A 470 4.85 -1.07 -3.83
C ALA A 470 6.11 -1.10 -2.94
N PHE A 471 6.07 -0.40 -1.80
CA PHE A 471 7.15 -0.44 -0.82
C PHE A 471 7.39 -1.87 -0.32
N ALA A 472 6.34 -2.57 0.15
CA ALA A 472 6.46 -3.92 0.67
C ALA A 472 6.95 -4.93 -0.38
N VAL A 473 6.48 -4.83 -1.63
CA VAL A 473 6.95 -5.71 -2.72
C VAL A 473 8.44 -5.52 -2.99
N LEU A 474 8.92 -4.27 -3.05
CA LEU A 474 10.35 -3.99 -3.26
C LEU A 474 11.21 -4.38 -2.06
N ASP A 475 10.69 -4.21 -0.84
CA ASP A 475 11.46 -4.54 0.35
C ASP A 475 11.51 -6.05 0.60
N CYS A 476 10.40 -6.76 0.41
CA CYS A 476 10.38 -8.22 0.43
C CYS A 476 11.12 -8.83 -0.78
N ALA A 477 11.31 -8.15 -1.90
CA ALA A 477 12.21 -8.66 -2.94
C ALA A 477 13.65 -8.84 -2.42
N LYS A 478 14.10 -7.94 -1.52
CA LYS A 478 15.40 -8.06 -0.83
C LYS A 478 15.44 -9.25 0.12
N PHE A 479 14.29 -9.62 0.71
CA PHE A 479 14.19 -10.82 1.53
C PHE A 479 14.55 -12.07 0.73
N TYR A 480 14.00 -12.22 -0.49
CA TYR A 480 14.31 -13.35 -1.36
C TYR A 480 15.77 -13.33 -1.82
N ASP A 481 16.28 -12.15 -2.20
CA ASP A 481 17.66 -11.97 -2.66
C ASP A 481 18.67 -12.37 -1.58
N VAL A 482 18.57 -11.78 -0.39
CA VAL A 482 19.45 -12.06 0.75
C VAL A 482 19.31 -13.51 1.23
N SER A 483 18.12 -14.10 1.15
CA SER A 483 17.93 -15.52 1.47
C SER A 483 18.60 -16.46 0.46
N SER A 484 18.78 -16.04 -0.80
CA SER A 484 19.40 -16.84 -1.85
C SER A 484 20.92 -16.70 -1.93
N CYS A 485 21.48 -15.62 -1.39
CA CYS A 485 22.93 -15.41 -1.30
C CYS A 485 23.60 -16.15 -0.12
N ARG A 486 22.79 -16.78 0.73
CA ARG A 486 23.24 -17.63 1.85
C ARG A 486 23.09 -19.09 1.46
#